data_AF-A0A518HCP8-F1
#
_entry.id   AF-A0A518HCP8-F1
#
_cell.length_a   1.000
_cell.length_b   1.000
_cell.length_c   1.000
_cell.angle_alpha   90.00
_cell.angle_beta   90.00
_cell.angle_gamma   90.00
#
_symmetry.space_group_name_H-M   'P 1'
#
loop_
_entity.id
_entity.type
_entity.pdbx_description
1 polymer ?
#
loop_
_entity_poly.entity_id
_entity_poly.type
_entity_poly.pdbx_seq_one_letter_code
_entity_poly.pdbx_strand_id
1 'polypeptide(L)'
;MTQPGPGVDPAPDPPVPSGRPPHRRMPPTAVVLIAGVLATAFSWTAGEVAYGRFAPSALADPMLGPTAGGASSEDIHRGLVLEATLTYAVQGAVLGLLLGLAGAAAGGSKRSAAVGGVAGLVLGGLVGAGAAFGLASVYLENADPISHDLLLPLATHASLWGLIGGVGGLALGLGGGGGGARVAKAAVGGLVGGAIGAAAYEILGAILFPLARTSEPVADSTAARLFAHATTNVLAALVAAMALADPGRPKKR
;
A
#
# COMPACT_ATOMS: atom_id res chain seq x y z
N MET A 1 54.23 29.15 61.98
CA MET A 1 53.51 29.43 60.73
C MET A 1 53.91 28.35 59.73
N THR A 2 53.14 27.29 59.63
CA THR A 2 53.36 26.15 58.73
C THR A 2 52.81 26.49 57.35
N GLN A 3 53.64 26.43 56.32
CA GLN A 3 53.17 26.63 54.95
C GLN A 3 52.24 25.47 54.53
N PRO A 4 51.09 25.76 53.89
CA PRO A 4 50.26 24.73 53.28
C PRO A 4 51.04 24.07 52.15
N GLY A 5 51.14 22.73 52.20
CA GLY A 5 51.81 21.95 51.18
C GLY A 5 51.13 22.08 49.81
N PRO A 6 51.88 21.88 48.71
CA PRO A 6 51.34 21.96 47.36
C PRO A 6 50.16 21.00 47.21
N GLY A 7 48.98 21.56 46.92
CA GLY A 7 47.77 20.80 46.68
C GLY A 7 48.00 19.84 45.51
N VAL A 8 47.90 18.54 45.80
CA VAL A 8 47.88 17.51 44.76
C VAL A 8 46.53 17.65 44.07
N ASP A 9 46.53 18.14 42.83
CA ASP A 9 45.34 18.15 42.00
C ASP A 9 44.80 16.70 41.92
N PRO A 10 43.51 16.47 42.21
CA PRO A 10 42.92 15.14 42.11
C PRO A 10 43.09 14.63 40.68
N ALA A 11 43.58 13.40 40.56
CA ALA A 11 43.74 12.75 39.27
C ALA A 11 42.39 12.76 38.53
N PRO A 12 42.35 13.09 37.23
CA PRO A 12 41.11 13.11 36.46
C PRO A 12 40.44 11.74 36.54
N ASP A 13 39.14 11.75 36.85
CA ASP A 13 38.35 10.52 36.93
C ASP A 13 38.51 9.72 35.62
N PRO A 14 38.69 8.40 35.71
CA PRO A 14 38.76 7.56 34.53
C PRO A 14 37.45 7.73 33.73
N PRO A 15 37.52 7.84 32.39
CA PRO A 15 36.33 8.02 31.57
C PRO A 15 35.38 6.85 31.81
N VAL A 16 34.22 7.14 32.42
CA VAL A 16 33.16 6.15 32.61
C VAL A 16 32.79 5.62 31.23
N PRO A 17 32.94 4.31 30.96
CA PRO A 17 32.50 3.73 29.70
C PRO A 17 30.99 3.93 29.60
N SER A 18 30.56 4.93 28.81
CA SER A 18 29.15 5.21 28.51
C SER A 18 28.57 4.19 27.52
N GLY A 19 28.98 2.92 27.68
CA GLY A 19 28.80 1.82 26.76
C GLY A 19 27.39 1.24 26.78
N ARG A 20 26.37 2.06 26.49
CA ARG A 20 25.16 1.49 25.92
C ARG A 20 25.56 0.91 24.55
N PRO A 21 25.45 -0.42 24.35
CA PRO A 21 25.77 -1.00 23.06
C PRO A 21 24.93 -0.29 21.99
N PRO A 22 25.52 0.06 20.84
CA PRO A 22 24.78 0.72 19.79
C PRO A 22 23.64 -0.20 19.35
N HIS A 23 22.40 0.18 19.65
CA HIS A 23 21.23 -0.54 19.16
C HIS A 23 21.29 -0.54 17.63
N ARG A 24 21.44 -1.72 17.03
CA ARG A 24 21.41 -1.90 15.58
C ARG A 24 20.03 -1.46 15.08
N ARG A 25 19.93 -0.25 14.54
CA ARG A 25 18.71 0.21 13.87
C ARG A 25 18.62 -0.52 12.53
N MET A 26 17.44 -1.08 12.25
CA MET A 26 17.16 -1.68 10.93
C MET A 26 17.31 -0.61 9.84
N PRO A 27 17.78 -0.96 8.64
CA PRO A 27 17.85 -0.01 7.53
C PRO A 27 16.43 0.46 7.17
N PRO A 28 16.22 1.77 6.87
CA PRO A 28 14.91 2.33 6.54
C PRO A 28 14.14 1.55 5.47
N THR A 29 14.86 1.10 4.44
CA THR A 29 14.28 0.31 3.32
C THR A 29 13.68 -1.01 3.80
N ALA A 30 14.32 -1.70 4.75
CA ALA A 30 13.78 -2.94 5.31
C ALA A 30 12.50 -2.70 6.11
N VAL A 31 12.43 -1.62 6.90
CA VAL A 31 11.22 -1.27 7.66
C VAL A 31 10.05 -1.00 6.72
N VAL A 32 10.29 -0.27 5.63
CA VAL A 32 9.27 0.05 4.62
C VAL A 32 8.81 -1.20 3.86
N LEU A 33 9.73 -2.10 3.50
CA LEU A 33 9.38 -3.38 2.86
C LEU A 33 8.55 -4.27 3.77
N ILE A 34 8.91 -4.38 5.05
CA ILE A 34 8.12 -5.12 6.03
C ILE A 34 6.70 -4.55 6.11
N ALA A 35 6.55 -3.23 6.12
CA ALA A 35 5.24 -2.60 6.10
C ALA A 35 4.43 -2.93 4.83
N GLY A 36 5.05 -2.97 3.64
CA GLY A 36 4.38 -3.40 2.40
C GLY A 36 3.94 -4.87 2.42
N VAL A 37 4.75 -5.76 2.99
CA VAL A 37 4.40 -7.18 3.17
C VAL A 37 3.27 -7.34 4.18
N LEU A 38 3.31 -6.64 5.31
CA LEU A 38 2.22 -6.65 6.28
C LEU A 38 0.93 -6.08 5.67
N ALA A 39 1.03 -5.01 4.89
CA ALA A 39 -0.10 -4.43 4.19
C ALA A 39 -0.75 -5.43 3.24
N THR A 40 0.05 -6.23 2.52
CA THR A 40 -0.41 -7.33 1.70
C THR A 40 -1.25 -8.31 2.50
N ALA A 41 -0.72 -8.85 3.60
CA ALA A 41 -1.43 -9.83 4.42
C ALA A 41 -2.77 -9.29 4.93
N PHE A 42 -2.76 -8.10 5.54
CA PHE A 42 -3.96 -7.51 6.13
C PHE A 42 -5.01 -7.12 5.09
N SER A 43 -4.60 -6.48 3.99
CA SER A 43 -5.54 -6.06 2.95
C SER A 43 -6.13 -7.24 2.19
N TRP A 44 -5.33 -8.27 1.89
CA TRP A 44 -5.82 -9.49 1.29
C TRP A 44 -6.82 -10.22 2.20
N THR A 45 -6.49 -10.45 3.48
CA THR A 45 -7.40 -11.12 4.42
C THR A 45 -8.73 -10.39 4.54
N ALA A 46 -8.71 -9.06 4.61
CA ALA A 46 -9.94 -8.28 4.67
C ALA A 46 -10.72 -8.30 3.33
N GLY A 47 -10.01 -8.32 2.20
CA GLY A 47 -10.60 -8.52 0.87
C GLY A 47 -11.30 -9.87 0.73
N GLU A 48 -10.71 -10.97 1.21
CA GLU A 48 -11.36 -12.29 1.19
C GLU A 48 -12.65 -12.32 2.02
N VAL A 49 -12.73 -11.56 3.12
CA VAL A 49 -13.95 -11.44 3.92
C VAL A 49 -15.03 -10.63 3.19
N ALA A 50 -14.64 -9.70 2.33
CA ALA A 50 -15.54 -8.88 1.52
C ALA A 50 -16.00 -9.57 0.23
N TYR A 51 -15.17 -10.44 -0.34
CA TYR A 51 -15.43 -11.11 -1.61
C TYR A 51 -16.72 -11.95 -1.57
N GLY A 52 -17.56 -11.80 -2.60
CA GLY A 52 -18.87 -12.44 -2.74
C GLY A 52 -19.97 -11.83 -1.88
N ARG A 53 -19.67 -10.89 -0.98
CA ARG A 53 -20.67 -10.32 -0.05
C ARG A 53 -21.71 -9.45 -0.74
N PHE A 54 -21.39 -8.94 -1.92
CA PHE A 54 -22.28 -8.15 -2.77
C PHE A 54 -22.76 -8.91 -4.01
N ALA A 55 -22.51 -10.23 -4.07
CA ALA A 55 -23.04 -11.05 -5.16
C ALA A 55 -24.58 -10.99 -5.14
N PRO A 56 -25.23 -10.74 -6.29
CA PRO A 56 -26.67 -10.62 -6.33
C PRO A 56 -27.32 -11.96 -5.97
N SER A 57 -28.37 -11.89 -5.15
CA SER A 57 -29.19 -13.07 -4.87
C SER A 57 -29.95 -13.44 -6.13
N ALA A 58 -29.83 -14.67 -6.59
CA ALA A 58 -30.69 -15.20 -7.64
C ALA A 58 -32.13 -15.18 -7.11
N LEU A 59 -32.91 -14.18 -7.49
CA LEU A 59 -34.32 -14.13 -7.18
C LEU A 59 -34.98 -15.23 -8.00
N ALA A 60 -35.44 -16.30 -7.34
CA ALA A 60 -36.21 -17.33 -7.99
C ALA A 60 -37.40 -16.67 -8.70
N ASP A 61 -37.42 -16.72 -10.03
CA ASP A 61 -38.57 -16.27 -10.80
C ASP A 61 -39.67 -17.35 -10.64
N PRO A 62 -40.75 -17.07 -9.90
CA PRO A 62 -41.80 -18.06 -9.66
C PRO A 62 -42.49 -18.48 -10.96
N MET A 63 -42.37 -17.71 -12.05
CA MET A 63 -42.94 -18.03 -13.36
C MET A 63 -42.05 -18.91 -14.22
N LEU A 64 -40.72 -18.88 -14.02
CA LEU A 64 -39.76 -19.67 -14.81
C LEU A 64 -39.26 -20.93 -14.06
N GLY A 65 -39.62 -21.08 -12.79
CA GLY A 65 -39.26 -22.22 -11.96
C GLY A 65 -38.04 -21.95 -11.04
N PRO A 66 -37.79 -22.83 -10.06
CA PRO A 66 -36.79 -22.59 -9.00
C PRO A 66 -35.34 -22.45 -9.49
N THR A 67 -35.07 -22.79 -10.75
CA THR A 67 -33.73 -22.71 -11.37
C THR A 67 -33.59 -21.61 -12.41
N ALA A 68 -34.64 -20.84 -12.70
CA ALA A 68 -34.66 -19.91 -13.82
C ALA A 68 -34.69 -18.42 -13.40
N GLY A 69 -34.39 -18.15 -12.13
CA GLY A 69 -34.12 -16.81 -11.63
C GLY A 69 -32.69 -16.37 -11.97
N GLY A 70 -32.53 -15.47 -12.95
CA GLY A 70 -31.27 -14.76 -13.18
C GLY A 70 -31.22 -13.45 -12.41
N ALA A 71 -30.06 -13.10 -11.84
CA ALA A 71 -29.84 -11.74 -11.38
C ALA A 71 -29.85 -10.79 -12.59
N SER A 72 -30.41 -9.59 -12.42
CA SER A 72 -30.34 -8.58 -13.48
C SER A 72 -28.87 -8.21 -13.73
N SER A 73 -28.53 -7.88 -14.98
CA SER A 73 -27.17 -7.40 -15.30
C SER A 73 -26.79 -6.16 -14.50
N GLU A 74 -27.78 -5.32 -14.15
CA GLU A 74 -27.61 -4.14 -13.30
C GLU A 74 -27.22 -4.51 -11.86
N ASP A 75 -27.87 -5.52 -11.28
CA ASP A 75 -27.55 -5.99 -9.93
C ASP A 75 -26.16 -6.65 -9.87
N ILE A 76 -25.78 -7.40 -10.91
CA ILE A 76 -24.43 -7.98 -11.04
C ILE A 76 -23.39 -6.85 -11.10
N HIS A 77 -23.60 -5.87 -11.98
CA HIS A 77 -22.69 -4.73 -12.14
C HIS A 77 -22.51 -3.98 -10.82
N ARG A 78 -23.63 -3.65 -10.15
CA ARG A 78 -23.61 -2.97 -8.85
C ARG A 78 -22.85 -3.76 -7.78
N GLY A 79 -23.04 -5.08 -7.75
CA GLY A 79 -22.34 -5.97 -6.84
C GLY A 79 -20.82 -5.92 -7.02
N LEU A 80 -20.36 -6.02 -8.29
CA LEU A 80 -18.95 -5.96 -8.65
C LEU A 80 -18.31 -4.61 -8.29
N VAL A 81 -18.98 -3.48 -8.56
CA VAL A 81 -18.47 -2.15 -8.22
C VAL A 81 -18.34 -1.98 -6.70
N LEU A 82 -19.33 -2.43 -5.92
CA LEU A 82 -19.29 -2.35 -4.46
C LEU A 82 -18.18 -3.22 -3.86
N GLU A 83 -17.98 -4.43 -4.41
CA GLU A 83 -16.92 -5.33 -3.99
C GLU A 83 -15.54 -4.75 -4.27
N ALA A 84 -15.30 -4.24 -5.48
CA ALA A 84 -14.06 -3.55 -5.83
C ALA A 84 -13.83 -2.33 -4.93
N THR A 85 -14.86 -1.52 -4.73
CA THR A 85 -14.79 -0.31 -3.88
C THR A 85 -14.35 -0.66 -2.46
N LEU A 86 -14.97 -1.65 -1.83
CA LEU A 86 -14.62 -2.05 -0.47
C LEU A 86 -13.21 -2.64 -0.39
N THR A 87 -12.86 -3.53 -1.32
CA THR A 87 -11.55 -4.19 -1.38
C THR A 87 -10.42 -3.16 -1.47
N TYR A 88 -10.54 -2.20 -2.40
CA TYR A 88 -9.50 -1.21 -2.63
C TYR A 88 -9.50 -0.06 -1.63
N ALA A 89 -10.64 0.27 -1.02
CA ALA A 89 -10.68 1.15 0.14
C ALA A 89 -9.86 0.57 1.30
N VAL A 90 -10.07 -0.71 1.62
CA VAL A 90 -9.34 -1.38 2.68
C VAL A 90 -7.85 -1.49 2.34
N GLN A 91 -7.51 -1.86 1.10
CA GLN A 91 -6.11 -1.91 0.66
C GLN A 91 -5.41 -0.56 0.80
N GLY A 92 -6.02 0.51 0.30
CA GLY A 92 -5.44 1.85 0.39
C GLY A 92 -5.27 2.32 1.83
N ALA A 93 -6.27 2.10 2.68
CA ALA A 93 -6.23 2.50 4.08
C ALA A 93 -5.12 1.76 4.86
N VAL A 94 -5.02 0.44 4.68
CA VAL A 94 -4.01 -0.40 5.34
C VAL A 94 -2.60 -0.05 4.85
N LEU A 95 -2.40 0.07 3.54
CA LEU A 95 -1.09 0.43 2.97
C LEU A 95 -0.66 1.82 3.46
N GLY A 96 -1.55 2.82 3.38
CA GLY A 96 -1.29 4.17 3.83
C GLY A 96 -0.92 4.26 5.31
N LEU A 97 -1.69 3.58 6.18
CA LEU A 97 -1.41 3.50 7.61
C LEU A 97 -0.01 2.93 7.88
N LEU A 98 0.28 1.75 7.33
CA LEU A 98 1.51 1.02 7.63
C LEU A 98 2.74 1.73 7.07
N LEU A 99 2.65 2.31 5.87
CA LEU A 99 3.73 3.11 5.30
C LEU A 99 3.94 4.42 6.08
N GLY A 100 2.87 5.07 6.55
CA GLY A 100 2.98 6.22 7.44
C GLY A 100 3.72 5.91 8.75
N LEU A 101 3.40 4.77 9.37
CA LEU A 101 4.11 4.29 10.57
C LEU A 101 5.58 3.92 10.26
N ALA A 102 5.83 3.26 9.13
CA ALA A 102 7.18 2.90 8.69
C ALA A 102 8.06 4.14 8.47
N GLY A 103 7.49 5.22 7.92
CA GLY A 103 8.19 6.49 7.76
C GLY A 103 8.70 7.04 9.09
N ALA A 104 7.88 6.97 10.13
CA ALA A 104 8.29 7.40 11.46
C ALA A 104 9.35 6.49 12.08
N ALA A 105 9.23 5.18 11.92
CA ALA A 105 10.25 4.23 12.37
C ALA A 105 11.60 4.41 11.64
N ALA A 106 11.58 4.89 10.40
CA ALA A 106 12.77 5.18 9.59
C ALA A 106 13.53 6.48 9.98
N GLY A 107 13.04 7.24 10.97
CA GLY A 107 13.73 8.44 11.45
C GLY A 107 12.83 9.62 11.82
N GLY A 108 11.51 9.44 11.81
CA GLY A 108 10.55 10.45 12.26
C GLY A 108 10.35 10.48 13.79
N SER A 109 9.31 11.19 14.20
CA SER A 109 8.89 11.36 15.60
C SER A 109 7.56 10.65 15.86
N LYS A 110 7.15 10.52 17.13
CA LYS A 110 5.81 9.99 17.48
C LYS A 110 4.68 10.81 16.86
N ARG A 111 4.84 12.14 16.79
CA ARG A 111 3.87 13.04 16.17
C ARG A 111 3.76 12.77 14.67
N SER A 112 4.89 12.61 13.97
CA SER A 112 4.86 12.30 12.55
C SER A 112 4.31 10.90 12.27
N ALA A 113 4.52 9.93 13.18
CA ALA A 113 3.86 8.62 13.11
C ALA A 113 2.33 8.75 13.12
N ALA A 114 1.79 9.53 14.06
CA ALA A 114 0.35 9.76 14.16
C ALA A 114 -0.18 10.49 12.91
N VAL A 115 0.49 11.57 12.48
CA VAL A 115 0.07 12.34 11.30
C VAL A 115 0.13 11.49 10.03
N GLY A 116 1.26 10.83 9.77
CA GLY A 116 1.44 10.00 8.58
C GLY A 116 0.52 8.79 8.56
N GLY A 117 0.38 8.10 9.70
CA GLY A 117 -0.49 6.93 9.82
C GLY A 117 -1.97 7.28 9.65
N VAL A 118 -2.47 8.31 10.33
CA VAL A 118 -3.88 8.73 10.22
C VAL A 118 -4.18 9.32 8.85
N ALA A 119 -3.32 10.19 8.32
CA ALA A 119 -3.49 10.73 6.98
C ALA A 119 -3.47 9.62 5.93
N GLY A 120 -2.54 8.67 6.04
CA GLY A 120 -2.46 7.51 5.15
C GLY A 120 -3.70 6.61 5.24
N LEU A 121 -4.21 6.34 6.44
CA LEU A 121 -5.42 5.56 6.64
C LEU A 121 -6.63 6.20 5.94
N VAL A 122 -6.88 7.48 6.23
CA VAL A 122 -8.06 8.20 5.73
C VAL A 122 -7.94 8.46 4.23
N LEU A 123 -6.84 9.06 3.78
CA LEU A 123 -6.66 9.38 2.37
C LEU A 123 -6.55 8.11 1.53
N GLY A 124 -5.86 7.08 2.04
CA GLY A 124 -5.71 5.81 1.33
C GLY A 124 -7.07 5.12 1.15
N GLY A 125 -7.90 5.11 2.19
CA GLY A 125 -9.25 4.59 2.13
C GLY A 125 -10.14 5.35 1.14
N LEU A 126 -10.13 6.69 1.21
CA LEU A 126 -10.94 7.53 0.32
C LEU A 126 -10.51 7.43 -1.14
N VAL A 127 -9.20 7.46 -1.42
CA VAL A 127 -8.66 7.34 -2.77
C VAL A 127 -8.90 5.94 -3.33
N GLY A 128 -8.66 4.89 -2.53
CA GLY A 128 -8.96 3.52 -2.93
C GLY A 128 -10.44 3.32 -3.27
N ALA A 129 -11.35 3.80 -2.40
CA ALA A 129 -12.79 3.74 -2.63
C ALA A 129 -13.21 4.52 -3.88
N GLY A 130 -12.82 5.79 -3.96
CA GLY A 130 -13.24 6.69 -5.04
C GLY A 130 -12.69 6.27 -6.40
N ALA A 131 -11.41 5.86 -6.46
CA ALA A 131 -10.81 5.37 -7.68
C ALA A 131 -11.44 4.05 -8.13
N ALA A 132 -11.67 3.09 -7.22
CA ALA A 132 -12.29 1.82 -7.57
C ALA A 132 -13.74 2.01 -8.01
N PHE A 133 -14.53 2.84 -7.33
CA PHE A 133 -15.91 3.13 -7.72
C PHE A 133 -15.99 3.70 -9.13
N GLY A 134 -15.18 4.71 -9.45
CA GLY A 134 -15.16 5.33 -10.78
C GLY A 134 -14.61 4.40 -11.85
N LEU A 135 -13.43 3.83 -11.62
CA LEU A 135 -12.71 3.03 -12.63
C LEU A 135 -13.37 1.67 -12.87
N ALA A 136 -13.94 1.01 -11.85
CA ALA A 136 -14.66 -0.26 -12.05
C ALA A 136 -15.95 -0.04 -12.85
N SER A 137 -16.68 1.06 -12.61
CA SER A 137 -17.87 1.40 -13.40
C SER A 137 -17.50 1.62 -14.87
N VAL A 138 -16.49 2.46 -15.13
CA VAL A 138 -15.99 2.69 -16.50
C VAL A 138 -15.51 1.39 -17.14
N TYR A 139 -14.78 0.54 -16.41
CA TYR A 139 -14.35 -0.75 -16.91
C TYR A 139 -15.55 -1.60 -17.34
N LEU A 140 -16.54 -1.80 -16.47
CA LEU A 140 -17.67 -2.69 -16.72
C LEU A 140 -18.62 -2.17 -17.82
N GLU A 141 -18.68 -0.85 -18.03
CA GLU A 141 -19.42 -0.24 -19.14
C GLU A 141 -18.73 -0.41 -20.51
N ASN A 142 -17.39 -0.53 -20.51
CA ASN A 142 -16.58 -0.53 -21.73
C ASN A 142 -15.90 -1.88 -22.02
N ALA A 143 -15.96 -2.83 -21.09
CA ALA A 143 -15.37 -4.15 -21.25
C ALA A 143 -16.18 -4.95 -22.27
N ASP A 144 -15.53 -5.29 -23.38
CA ASP A 144 -16.05 -6.26 -24.34
C ASP A 144 -15.61 -7.67 -23.89
N PRO A 145 -16.54 -8.56 -23.50
CA PRO A 145 -16.19 -9.90 -23.03
C PRO A 145 -15.57 -10.80 -24.11
N ILE A 146 -15.67 -10.43 -25.39
CA ILE A 146 -15.08 -11.16 -26.52
C ILE A 146 -13.67 -10.62 -26.82
N SER A 147 -13.43 -9.35 -26.50
CA SER A 147 -12.13 -8.72 -26.71
C SER A 147 -11.11 -9.24 -25.70
N HIS A 148 -9.93 -9.60 -26.20
CA HIS A 148 -8.78 -9.98 -25.37
C HIS A 148 -7.82 -8.78 -25.21
N ASP A 149 -8.36 -7.56 -25.19
CA ASP A 149 -7.56 -6.35 -25.07
C ASP A 149 -7.03 -6.17 -23.64
N LEU A 150 -5.71 -6.06 -23.53
CA LEU A 150 -5.01 -5.85 -22.26
C LEU A 150 -5.00 -4.37 -21.86
N LEU A 151 -5.24 -3.44 -22.78
CA LEU A 151 -5.09 -2.01 -22.53
C LEU A 151 -6.07 -1.49 -21.48
N LEU A 152 -7.35 -1.87 -21.57
CA LEU A 152 -8.37 -1.41 -20.62
C LEU A 152 -8.13 -1.96 -19.19
N PRO A 153 -7.92 -3.28 -18.97
CA PRO A 153 -7.54 -3.80 -17.66
C PRO A 153 -6.25 -3.15 -17.12
N LEU A 154 -5.20 -3.08 -17.93
CA LEU A 154 -3.92 -2.51 -17.53
C LEU A 154 -4.06 -1.03 -17.12
N ALA A 155 -4.77 -0.23 -17.90
CA ALA A 155 -5.01 1.18 -17.59
C ALA A 155 -5.83 1.36 -16.30
N THR A 156 -6.83 0.51 -16.09
CA THR A 156 -7.69 0.49 -14.90
C THR A 156 -6.85 0.17 -13.66
N HIS A 157 -6.14 -0.96 -13.65
CA HIS A 157 -5.32 -1.38 -12.51
C HIS A 157 -4.12 -0.47 -12.27
N ALA A 158 -3.44 0.01 -13.32
CA ALA A 158 -2.30 0.93 -13.17
C ALA A 158 -2.74 2.27 -12.58
N SER A 159 -3.90 2.80 -13.00
CA SER A 159 -4.45 4.04 -12.44
C SER A 159 -4.84 3.85 -10.97
N LEU A 160 -5.59 2.79 -10.67
CA LEU A 160 -6.07 2.51 -9.32
C LEU A 160 -4.92 2.26 -8.35
N TRP A 161 -4.03 1.32 -8.67
CA TRP A 161 -2.93 0.92 -7.79
C TRP A 161 -1.81 1.96 -7.76
N GLY A 162 -1.62 2.72 -8.84
CA GLY A 162 -0.78 3.91 -8.84
C GLY A 162 -1.27 4.97 -7.86
N LEU A 163 -2.57 5.30 -7.86
CA LEU A 163 -3.14 6.26 -6.91
C LEU A 163 -3.01 5.78 -5.45
N ILE A 164 -3.33 4.50 -5.18
CA ILE A 164 -3.16 3.89 -3.85
C ILE A 164 -1.70 3.92 -3.41
N GLY A 165 -0.78 3.51 -4.28
CA GLY A 165 0.66 3.54 -4.00
C GLY A 165 1.15 4.96 -3.76
N GLY A 166 0.66 5.94 -4.52
CA GLY A 166 0.99 7.35 -4.37
C GLY A 166 0.60 7.92 -3.01
N VAL A 167 -0.60 7.61 -2.53
CA VAL A 167 -1.03 7.99 -1.17
C VAL A 167 -0.21 7.25 -0.10
N GLY A 168 0.11 5.98 -0.31
CA GLY A 168 1.03 5.23 0.56
C GLY A 168 2.40 5.87 0.67
N GLY A 169 2.98 6.30 -0.45
CA GLY A 169 4.24 7.04 -0.51
C GLY A 169 4.16 8.42 0.15
N LEU A 170 3.05 9.14 -0.05
CA LEU A 170 2.79 10.41 0.64
C LEU A 170 2.78 10.22 2.16
N ALA A 171 2.05 9.20 2.64
CA ALA A 171 1.98 8.85 4.05
C ALA A 171 3.36 8.49 4.61
N LEU A 172 4.17 7.71 3.87
CA LEU A 172 5.56 7.42 4.20
C LEU A 172 6.39 8.68 4.39
N GLY A 173 6.30 9.63 3.47
CA GLY A 173 7.01 10.90 3.53
C GLY A 173 6.61 11.76 4.74
N LEU A 174 5.30 11.85 5.02
CA LEU A 174 4.77 12.55 6.20
C LEU A 174 5.23 11.88 7.50
N GLY A 175 5.16 10.56 7.55
CA GLY A 175 5.64 9.74 8.66
C GLY A 175 7.10 9.98 8.99
N GLY A 176 7.93 10.13 7.96
CA GLY A 176 9.36 10.44 8.07
C GLY A 176 9.68 11.85 8.57
N GLY A 177 8.69 12.73 8.73
CA GLY A 177 8.89 14.11 9.22
C GLY A 177 9.74 15.00 8.30
N GLY A 178 9.81 14.65 7.02
CA GLY A 178 10.56 15.42 6.02
C GLY A 178 9.81 16.67 5.55
N GLY A 179 10.53 17.57 4.88
CA GLY A 179 9.91 18.69 4.16
C GLY A 179 9.11 18.25 2.93
N GLY A 180 8.34 19.17 2.34
CA GLY A 180 7.42 18.87 1.23
C GLY A 180 8.06 18.17 0.03
N ALA A 181 9.31 18.50 -0.32
CA ALA A 181 10.04 17.82 -1.40
C ALA A 181 10.24 16.32 -1.15
N ARG A 182 10.48 15.92 0.11
CA ARG A 182 10.64 14.51 0.49
C ARG A 182 9.30 13.77 0.42
N VAL A 183 8.23 14.43 0.85
CA VAL A 183 6.85 13.91 0.75
C VAL A 183 6.48 13.69 -0.72
N ALA A 184 6.72 14.68 -1.58
CA ALA A 184 6.45 14.57 -3.01
C ALA A 184 7.25 13.45 -3.68
N LYS A 185 8.56 13.33 -3.39
CA LYS A 185 9.39 12.23 -3.91
C LYS A 185 8.86 10.86 -3.51
N ALA A 186 8.50 10.68 -2.24
CA ALA A 186 7.95 9.40 -1.77
C ALA A 186 6.60 9.11 -2.42
N ALA A 187 5.72 10.11 -2.56
CA ALA A 187 4.44 9.97 -3.25
C ALA A 187 4.61 9.56 -4.72
N VAL A 188 5.49 10.23 -5.47
CA VAL A 188 5.80 9.85 -6.86
C VAL A 188 6.38 8.44 -6.93
N GLY A 189 7.30 8.09 -6.02
CA GLY A 189 7.85 6.73 -5.96
C GLY A 189 6.79 5.67 -5.69
N GLY A 190 5.87 5.92 -4.75
CA GLY A 190 4.74 5.04 -4.48
C GLY A 190 3.80 4.90 -5.67
N LEU A 191 3.52 6.00 -6.38
CA LEU A 191 2.67 5.99 -7.58
C LEU A 191 3.28 5.14 -8.68
N VAL A 192 4.56 5.37 -8.98
CA VAL A 192 5.30 4.58 -9.99
C VAL A 192 5.37 3.11 -9.57
N GLY A 193 5.64 2.82 -8.30
CA GLY A 193 5.69 1.45 -7.80
C GLY A 193 4.34 0.72 -7.89
N GLY A 194 3.23 1.40 -7.60
CA GLY A 194 1.89 0.85 -7.77
C GLY A 194 1.55 0.54 -9.23
N ALA A 195 1.90 1.44 -10.16
CA ALA A 195 1.71 1.22 -11.58
C ALA A 195 2.59 0.08 -12.14
N ILE A 196 3.84 -0.04 -11.69
CA ILE A 196 4.71 -1.18 -12.04
C ILE A 196 4.11 -2.48 -11.47
N GLY A 197 3.57 -2.45 -10.25
CA GLY A 197 2.86 -3.58 -9.66
C GLY A 197 1.65 -4.02 -10.49
N ALA A 198 0.91 -3.07 -11.06
CA ALA A 198 -0.17 -3.35 -12.01
C ALA A 198 0.32 -4.05 -13.27
N ALA A 199 1.34 -3.52 -13.93
CA ALA A 199 1.89 -4.14 -15.12
C ALA A 199 2.43 -5.55 -14.84
N ALA A 200 3.11 -5.74 -13.71
CA ALA A 200 3.59 -7.06 -13.29
C ALA A 200 2.44 -8.03 -13.03
N TYR A 201 1.36 -7.57 -12.39
CA TYR A 201 0.18 -8.37 -12.14
C TYR A 201 -0.54 -8.77 -13.43
N GLU A 202 -0.76 -7.85 -14.36
CA GLU A 202 -1.43 -8.16 -15.64
C GLU A 202 -0.66 -9.23 -16.42
N ILE A 203 0.64 -9.04 -16.58
CA ILE A 203 1.49 -9.93 -17.38
C ILE A 203 1.63 -11.29 -16.70
N LEU A 204 2.04 -11.30 -15.42
CA LEU A 204 2.30 -12.54 -14.71
C LEU A 204 1.00 -13.22 -14.28
N GLY A 205 -0.06 -12.46 -13.99
CA GLY A 205 -1.37 -12.98 -13.62
C GLY A 205 -2.03 -13.74 -14.76
N ALA A 206 -1.94 -13.23 -15.99
CA ALA A 206 -2.42 -13.95 -17.18
C ALA A 206 -1.69 -15.29 -17.39
N ILE A 207 -0.39 -15.36 -17.05
CA ILE A 207 0.42 -16.58 -17.18
C ILE A 207 0.14 -17.57 -16.03
N LEU A 208 0.13 -17.07 -14.79
CA LEU A 208 0.05 -17.89 -13.59
C LEU A 208 -1.38 -18.31 -13.26
N PHE A 209 -2.37 -17.50 -13.65
CA PHE A 209 -3.77 -17.68 -13.28
C PHE A 209 -4.74 -17.45 -14.47
N PRO A 210 -4.59 -18.19 -15.58
CA PRO A 210 -5.37 -17.96 -16.81
C PRO A 210 -6.90 -18.14 -16.63
N LEU A 211 -7.33 -18.85 -15.60
CA LEU A 211 -8.74 -19.09 -15.29
C LEU A 211 -9.29 -18.19 -14.16
N ALA A 212 -8.47 -17.29 -13.60
CA ALA A 212 -8.84 -16.50 -12.43
C ALA A 212 -9.42 -15.13 -12.78
N ARG A 213 -9.72 -14.86 -14.05
CA ARG A 213 -10.29 -13.60 -14.53
C ARG A 213 -9.51 -12.39 -14.01
N THR A 214 -8.19 -12.41 -14.12
CA THR A 214 -7.30 -11.36 -13.59
C THR A 214 -7.49 -10.00 -14.26
N SER A 215 -8.17 -9.96 -15.39
CA SER A 215 -8.55 -8.72 -16.08
C SER A 215 -9.76 -8.03 -15.46
N GLU A 216 -10.57 -8.72 -14.64
CA GLU A 216 -11.69 -8.11 -13.92
C GLU A 216 -11.18 -7.19 -12.81
N PRO A 217 -11.98 -6.18 -12.38
CA PRO A 217 -11.57 -5.26 -11.32
C PRO A 217 -11.18 -5.95 -10.02
N VAL A 218 -11.73 -7.13 -9.73
CA VAL A 218 -11.31 -8.01 -8.63
C VAL A 218 -11.23 -9.41 -9.19
N ALA A 219 -10.05 -10.04 -9.08
CA ALA A 219 -9.87 -11.39 -9.61
C ALA A 219 -10.67 -12.44 -8.84
N ASP A 220 -11.02 -13.51 -9.54
CA ASP A 220 -11.96 -14.53 -9.09
C ASP A 220 -11.34 -15.54 -8.12
N SER A 221 -10.04 -15.81 -8.27
CA SER A 221 -9.31 -16.73 -7.40
C SER A 221 -8.62 -16.03 -6.23
N THR A 222 -8.69 -16.63 -5.04
CA THR A 222 -7.99 -16.17 -3.83
C THR A 222 -6.48 -15.99 -4.06
N ALA A 223 -5.85 -16.91 -4.82
CA ALA A 223 -4.43 -16.84 -5.12
C ALA A 223 -4.07 -15.63 -6.00
N ALA A 224 -4.88 -15.36 -7.04
CA ALA A 224 -4.69 -14.19 -7.88
C ALA A 224 -4.93 -12.89 -7.12
N ARG A 225 -5.91 -12.84 -6.20
CA ARG A 225 -6.11 -11.68 -5.33
C ARG A 225 -4.90 -11.45 -4.42
N LEU A 226 -4.41 -12.47 -3.71
CA LEU A 226 -3.19 -12.34 -2.91
C LEU A 226 -2.02 -11.82 -3.75
N PHE A 227 -1.85 -12.35 -4.97
CA PHE A 227 -0.82 -11.90 -5.90
C PHE A 227 -0.97 -10.43 -6.27
N ALA A 228 -2.18 -9.95 -6.57
CA ALA A 228 -2.48 -8.54 -6.83
C ALA A 228 -2.08 -7.65 -5.65
N HIS A 229 -2.49 -8.00 -4.42
CA HIS A 229 -2.12 -7.26 -3.22
C HIS A 229 -0.60 -7.27 -2.98
N ALA A 230 0.06 -8.40 -3.23
CA ALA A 230 1.49 -8.56 -2.99
C ALA A 230 2.32 -7.71 -3.95
N THR A 231 2.10 -7.83 -5.26
CA THR A 231 2.87 -7.10 -6.28
C THR A 231 2.72 -5.60 -6.08
N THR A 232 1.50 -5.12 -5.86
CA THR A 232 1.20 -3.69 -5.74
C THR A 232 1.75 -3.08 -4.47
N ASN A 233 1.45 -3.66 -3.31
CA ASN A 233 1.85 -3.08 -2.02
C ASN A 233 3.38 -3.14 -1.83
N VAL A 234 4.01 -4.25 -2.23
CA VAL A 234 5.47 -4.41 -2.07
C VAL A 234 6.22 -3.50 -3.03
N LEU A 235 5.81 -3.40 -4.31
CA LEU A 235 6.48 -2.53 -5.27
C LEU A 235 6.22 -1.05 -4.99
N ALA A 236 5.01 -0.67 -4.57
CA ALA A 236 4.74 0.69 -4.09
C ALA A 236 5.65 1.06 -2.91
N ALA A 237 5.76 0.19 -1.91
CA ALA A 237 6.64 0.40 -0.76
C ALA A 237 8.12 0.49 -1.16
N LEU A 238 8.59 -0.44 -2.00
CA LEU A 238 9.97 -0.50 -2.46
C LEU A 238 10.36 0.77 -3.23
N VAL A 239 9.58 1.15 -4.23
CA VAL A 239 9.89 2.32 -5.09
C VAL A 239 9.75 3.62 -4.30
N ALA A 240 8.78 3.73 -3.39
CA ALA A 240 8.70 4.87 -2.46
C ALA A 240 9.96 4.97 -1.56
N ALA A 241 10.46 3.84 -1.04
CA ALA A 241 11.67 3.80 -0.24
C ALA A 241 12.93 4.17 -1.06
N MET A 242 13.04 3.67 -2.28
CA MET A 242 14.14 4.01 -3.19
C MET A 242 14.13 5.50 -3.56
N ALA A 243 12.95 6.09 -3.79
CA ALA A 243 12.83 7.52 -4.05
C ALA A 243 13.29 8.41 -2.87
N LEU A 244 13.35 7.84 -1.66
CA LEU A 244 13.86 8.49 -0.46
C LEU A 244 15.34 8.20 -0.18
N ALA A 245 15.96 7.25 -0.87
CA ALA A 245 17.37 6.97 -0.76
C ALA A 245 18.14 8.09 -1.48
N ASP A 246 18.59 9.11 -0.75
CA ASP A 246 19.41 10.19 -1.32
C ASP A 246 20.74 9.60 -1.84
N PRO A 247 21.08 9.78 -3.15
CA PRO A 247 22.32 9.26 -3.72
C PRO A 247 23.60 10.00 -3.28
N GLY A 248 23.57 10.71 -2.15
CA GLY A 248 24.77 11.25 -1.52
C GLY A 248 24.85 12.76 -1.54
N ARG A 249 24.65 13.36 -0.35
CA ARG A 249 25.49 14.50 0.02
C ARG A 249 26.81 13.92 0.51
N PRO A 250 27.95 14.15 -0.17
CA PRO A 250 29.25 13.82 0.41
C PRO A 250 29.34 14.53 1.76
N LYS A 251 29.58 13.77 2.83
CA LYS A 251 29.88 14.35 4.15
C LYS A 251 31.13 15.20 3.94
N LYS A 252 30.99 16.53 3.98
CA LYS A 252 32.13 17.41 4.17
C LYS A 252 32.75 17.00 5.51
N ARG A 253 33.90 16.32 5.43
CA ARG A 253 34.77 16.08 6.59
C ARG A 253 35.39 17.41 7.01
#